data_AF-A0A702FGN0-F1
#
_entry.id   AF-A0A702FGN0-F1
#
_cell.length_a   1.000
_cell.length_b   1.000
_cell.length_c   1.000
_cell.angle_alpha   90.00
_cell.angle_beta   90.00
_cell.angle_gamma   90.00
#
_symmetry.space_group_name_H-M   'P 1'
#
loop_
_entity.id
_entity.type
_entity.pdbx_description
1 polymer ?
#
loop_
_entity_poly.entity_id
_entity_poly.type
_entity_poly.pdbx_seq_one_letter_code
_entity_poly.pdbx_strand_id
1 'polypeptide(L)'
;MAAIQFHKEVNVLQDNSEDLRNKYYESIAQGDIEGALALRYQIILNGNANLGDYYSVGEKYFELSEFESAVEILTQCINMGIAERNFWYQDSAYILRAYSFIKLRKINEAIADITKIGKDKSITWISGYGEINKEALLEIINKL
;
A
#
# COMPACT_ATOMS: atom_id res chain seq x y z
N MET A 1 48.55 15.98 16.84
CA MET A 1 48.03 15.81 15.47
C MET A 1 46.77 14.97 15.55
N ALA A 2 45.66 15.58 15.11
CA ALA A 2 44.36 15.07 14.70
C ALA A 2 43.80 13.75 15.30
N ALA A 3 42.74 13.89 16.12
CA ALA A 3 41.62 12.94 16.09
C ALA A 3 40.44 13.67 15.42
N ILE A 4 40.23 13.40 14.12
CA ILE A 4 39.06 13.88 13.40
C ILE A 4 37.90 12.98 13.82
N GLN A 5 37.06 13.49 14.72
CA GLN A 5 35.79 12.89 15.09
C GLN A 5 34.87 12.94 13.87
N PHE A 6 34.72 11.81 13.17
CA PHE A 6 33.76 11.63 12.09
C PHE A 6 32.34 11.67 12.68
N HIS A 7 31.81 12.87 12.87
CA HIS A 7 30.36 13.02 13.01
C HIS A 7 29.79 12.81 11.60
N LYS A 8 29.19 11.63 11.41
CA LYS A 8 28.29 11.40 10.29
C LYS A 8 27.12 12.36 10.51
N GLU A 9 27.19 13.53 9.88
CA GLU A 9 26.07 14.44 9.75
C GLU A 9 24.95 13.65 9.08
N VAL A 10 24.02 13.14 9.90
CA VAL A 10 22.71 12.76 9.42
C VAL A 10 22.12 14.08 8.94
N ASN A 11 22.16 14.28 7.64
CA ASN A 11 21.42 15.34 6.98
C ASN A 11 19.95 15.07 7.34
N VAL A 12 19.46 15.71 8.40
CA VAL A 12 18.04 15.74 8.72
C VAL A 12 17.43 16.58 7.61
N LEU A 13 17.19 15.94 6.46
CA LEU A 13 16.27 16.48 5.47
C LEU A 13 15.03 16.82 6.28
N GLN A 14 14.65 18.09 6.27
CA GLN A 14 13.47 18.56 6.96
C GLN A 14 12.33 17.62 6.57
N ASP A 15 11.79 16.89 7.55
CA ASP A 15 10.73 15.93 7.30
C ASP A 15 9.50 16.70 6.86
N ASN A 16 9.33 16.79 5.54
CA ASN A 16 8.19 17.40 4.89
C ASN A 16 7.11 16.36 4.59
N SER A 17 7.21 15.13 5.13
CA SER A 17 6.26 14.07 4.84
C SER A 17 4.84 14.54 5.09
N GLU A 18 4.58 15.22 6.20
CA GLU A 18 3.23 15.72 6.52
C GLU A 18 2.70 16.76 5.53
N ASP A 19 3.54 17.68 5.06
CA ASP A 19 3.18 18.63 4.00
C ASP A 19 2.87 17.90 2.69
N LEU A 20 3.68 16.89 2.35
CA LEU A 20 3.44 16.03 1.19
C LEU A 20 2.14 15.21 1.34
N ARG A 21 1.79 14.74 2.55
CA ARG A 21 0.50 14.06 2.82
C ARG A 21 -0.68 15.00 2.62
N ASN A 22 -0.57 16.26 3.02
CA ASN A 22 -1.63 17.24 2.80
C ASN A 22 -1.82 17.54 1.31
N LYS A 23 -0.73 17.80 0.59
CA LYS A 23 -0.75 18.03 -0.87
C LYS A 23 -1.30 16.82 -1.63
N TYR A 24 -1.06 15.61 -1.14
CA TYR A 24 -1.64 14.39 -1.71
C TYR A 24 -3.17 14.49 -1.71
N TYR A 25 -3.79 14.80 -0.57
CA TYR A 25 -5.25 14.89 -0.49
C TYR A 25 -5.81 16.04 -1.33
N GLU A 26 -5.10 17.17 -1.41
CA GLU A 26 -5.46 18.28 -2.31
C GLU A 26 -5.44 17.86 -3.78
N SER A 27 -4.40 17.13 -4.19
CA SER A 27 -4.25 16.63 -5.56
C SER A 27 -5.36 15.63 -5.91
N ILE A 28 -5.69 14.71 -4.99
CA ILE A 28 -6.83 13.79 -5.15
C ILE A 28 -8.15 14.57 -5.29
N ALA A 29 -8.38 15.60 -4.48
CA ALA A 29 -9.59 16.42 -4.56
C ALA A 29 -9.71 17.20 -5.89
N GLN A 30 -8.57 17.51 -6.51
CA GLN A 30 -8.50 18.13 -7.84
C GLN A 30 -8.61 17.11 -8.99
N GLY A 31 -8.59 15.81 -8.69
CA GLY A 31 -8.54 14.73 -9.68
C GLY A 31 -7.15 14.52 -10.30
N ASP A 32 -6.11 15.17 -9.79
CA ASP A 32 -4.72 14.97 -10.21
C ASP A 32 -4.14 13.72 -9.54
N ILE A 33 -4.49 12.56 -10.11
CA ILE A 33 -4.05 11.26 -9.61
C ILE A 33 -2.55 11.06 -9.80
N GLU A 34 -1.98 11.53 -10.91
CA GLU A 34 -0.55 11.41 -11.20
C GLU A 34 0.28 12.22 -10.21
N GLY A 35 -0.10 13.48 -9.97
CA GLY A 35 0.53 14.34 -8.96
C GLY A 35 0.39 13.77 -7.55
N ALA A 36 -0.79 13.24 -7.20
CA ALA A 36 -1.01 12.58 -5.92
C ALA A 36 -0.05 11.38 -5.74
N LEU A 37 0.04 10.48 -6.71
CA LEU A 37 0.95 9.34 -6.65
C LEU A 37 2.40 9.79 -6.53
N ALA A 38 2.83 10.79 -7.31
CA ALA A 38 4.19 11.33 -7.25
C ALA A 38 4.56 11.83 -5.85
N LEU A 39 3.66 12.54 -5.17
CA LEU A 39 3.85 13.02 -3.80
C LEU A 39 4.05 11.87 -2.81
N ARG A 40 3.24 10.81 -2.92
CA ARG A 40 3.39 9.62 -2.06
C ARG A 40 4.69 8.86 -2.32
N TYR A 41 5.07 8.71 -3.59
CA TYR A 41 6.35 8.11 -3.94
C TYR A 41 7.53 8.89 -3.38
N GLN A 42 7.46 10.22 -3.37
CA GLN A 42 8.48 11.04 -2.74
C GLN A 42 8.63 10.73 -1.24
N ILE A 43 7.52 10.56 -0.51
CA ILE A 43 7.55 10.17 0.91
C ILE A 43 8.23 8.81 1.09
N ILE A 44 7.91 7.84 0.23
CA ILE A 44 8.52 6.50 0.23
C ILE A 44 10.02 6.57 -0.02
N LEU A 45 10.45 7.29 -1.06
CA LEU A 45 11.86 7.45 -1.43
C LEU A 45 12.68 8.19 -0.37
N ASN A 46 12.06 9.12 0.36
CA ASN A 46 12.68 9.83 1.47
C ASN A 46 12.85 8.96 2.73
N GLY A 47 12.26 7.76 2.78
CA GLY A 47 12.32 6.87 3.93
C GLY A 47 11.39 7.26 5.09
N ASN A 48 10.45 8.18 4.84
CA ASN A 48 9.52 8.70 5.84
C ASN A 48 8.09 8.14 5.69
N ALA A 49 7.92 7.13 4.82
CA ALA A 49 6.63 6.50 4.60
C ALA A 49 6.20 5.65 5.79
N ASN A 50 4.93 5.80 6.16
CA ASN A 50 4.23 4.90 7.07
C ASN A 50 3.33 3.93 6.30
N LEU A 51 2.66 3.02 7.03
CA LEU A 51 1.73 2.05 6.46
C LEU A 51 0.62 2.66 5.61
N GLY A 52 0.05 3.78 6.04
CA GLY A 52 -1.01 4.46 5.29
C GLY A 52 -0.50 5.04 3.98
N ASP A 53 0.75 5.50 3.95
CA ASP A 53 1.37 6.00 2.72
C ASP A 53 1.52 4.87 1.68
N TYR A 54 2.02 3.70 2.07
CA TYR A 54 2.10 2.54 1.18
C TYR A 54 0.71 2.02 0.78
N TYR A 55 -0.20 1.86 1.74
CA TYR A 55 -1.55 1.38 1.46
C TYR A 55 -2.26 2.28 0.44
N SER A 56 -2.23 3.61 0.64
CA SER A 56 -2.92 4.55 -0.26
C SER A 56 -2.41 4.50 -1.71
N VAL A 57 -1.10 4.31 -1.91
CA VAL A 57 -0.53 4.13 -3.26
C VAL A 57 -0.95 2.78 -3.85
N GLY A 58 -0.89 1.71 -3.08
CA GLY A 58 -1.29 0.37 -3.52
C GLY A 58 -2.77 0.32 -3.91
N GLU A 59 -3.63 0.93 -3.09
CA GLU A 59 -5.06 1.12 -3.36
C GLU A 59 -5.29 1.88 -4.66
N LYS A 60 -4.56 2.98 -4.87
CA LYS A 60 -4.72 3.78 -6.09
C LYS A 60 -4.30 3.01 -7.34
N TYR A 61 -3.19 2.27 -7.31
CA TYR A 61 -2.81 1.40 -8.42
C TYR A 61 -3.85 0.32 -8.69
N PHE A 62 -4.42 -0.27 -7.63
CA PHE A 62 -5.51 -1.22 -7.75
C PHE A 62 -6.73 -0.60 -8.45
N GLU A 63 -7.15 0.60 -8.04
CA GLU A 63 -8.25 1.33 -8.68
C GLU A 63 -7.97 1.63 -10.16
N LEU A 64 -6.72 1.93 -10.51
CA LEU A 64 -6.26 2.13 -11.89
C LEU A 64 -6.08 0.83 -12.67
N SER A 65 -6.33 -0.33 -12.05
CA SER A 65 -6.10 -1.67 -12.64
C SER A 65 -4.65 -1.98 -13.01
N GLU A 66 -3.70 -1.23 -12.44
CA GLU A 66 -2.25 -1.45 -12.54
C GLU A 66 -1.83 -2.50 -11.50
N PHE A 67 -2.28 -3.74 -11.71
CA PHE A 67 -2.23 -4.78 -10.68
C PHE A 67 -0.80 -5.21 -10.31
N GLU A 68 0.16 -5.16 -11.24
CA GLU A 68 1.56 -5.41 -10.93
C GLU A 68 2.14 -4.37 -9.95
N SER A 69 1.90 -3.09 -10.21
CA SER A 69 2.34 -2.00 -9.33
C SER A 69 1.62 -2.03 -7.98
N ALA A 70 0.33 -2.36 -7.97
CA ALA A 70 -0.42 -2.58 -6.74
C ALA A 70 0.21 -3.70 -5.91
N VAL A 71 0.55 -4.85 -6.52
CA VAL A 71 1.21 -5.97 -5.83
C VAL A 71 2.54 -5.55 -5.20
N GLU A 72 3.37 -4.82 -5.93
CA GLU A 72 4.68 -4.37 -5.44
C GLU A 72 4.53 -3.50 -4.18
N ILE A 73 3.69 -2.47 -4.25
CA ILE A 73 3.52 -1.52 -3.15
C ILE A 73 2.80 -2.15 -1.96
N LEU A 74 1.75 -2.94 -2.19
CA LEU A 74 1.03 -3.63 -1.11
C LEU A 74 1.91 -4.66 -0.41
N THR A 75 2.90 -5.23 -1.10
CA THR A 75 3.92 -6.08 -0.49
C THR A 75 4.77 -5.32 0.52
N GLN A 76 5.17 -4.09 0.19
CA GLN A 76 5.90 -3.23 1.12
C GLN A 76 5.03 -2.87 2.34
N CYS A 77 3.75 -2.54 2.12
CA CYS A 77 2.77 -2.31 3.18
C CYS A 77 2.65 -3.52 4.14
N ILE A 78 2.49 -4.72 3.60
CA ILE A 78 2.37 -5.96 4.40
C ILE A 78 3.63 -6.21 5.22
N ASN A 79 4.81 -6.09 4.60
CA ASN A 79 6.08 -6.32 5.29
C ASN A 79 6.29 -5.34 6.45
N MET A 80 5.97 -4.07 6.23
CA MET A 80 6.01 -3.05 7.28
C MET A 80 4.99 -3.36 8.38
N GLY A 81 3.79 -3.80 8.03
CA GLY A 81 2.72 -4.10 8.99
C GLY A 81 3.09 -5.25 9.92
N ILE A 82 3.77 -6.27 9.38
CA ILE A 82 4.36 -7.37 10.17
C ILE A 82 5.42 -6.82 11.14
N ALA A 83 6.33 -5.98 10.66
CA ALA A 83 7.43 -5.43 11.45
C ALA A 83 6.91 -4.54 12.59
N GLU A 84 5.89 -3.72 12.32
CA GLU A 84 5.31 -2.76 13.27
C GLU A 84 4.20 -3.35 14.15
N ARG A 85 3.72 -4.57 13.85
CA ARG A 85 2.54 -5.19 14.48
C ARG A 85 1.27 -4.37 14.32
N ASN A 86 1.10 -3.73 13.17
CA ASN A 86 -0.10 -2.98 12.82
C ASN A 86 -0.89 -3.75 11.75
N PHE A 87 -2.02 -4.29 12.18
CA PHE A 87 -2.81 -5.25 11.40
C PHE A 87 -3.88 -4.59 10.52
N TRP A 88 -4.24 -3.33 10.75
CA TRP A 88 -5.37 -2.70 10.04
C TRP A 88 -5.09 -2.49 8.55
N TYR A 89 -3.99 -1.81 8.23
CA TYR A 89 -3.53 -1.64 6.86
C TYR A 89 -3.04 -2.96 6.26
N GLN A 90 -2.49 -3.84 7.09
CA GLN A 90 -2.00 -5.14 6.65
C GLN A 90 -3.12 -6.03 6.08
N ASP A 91 -4.23 -6.16 6.79
CA ASP A 91 -5.36 -6.97 6.36
C ASP A 91 -5.97 -6.44 5.06
N SER A 92 -6.16 -5.11 4.98
CA SER A 92 -6.64 -4.45 3.76
C SER A 92 -5.66 -4.64 2.59
N ALA A 93 -4.35 -4.59 2.86
CA ALA A 93 -3.35 -4.84 1.85
C ALA A 93 -3.34 -6.30 1.35
N TYR A 94 -3.58 -7.29 2.23
CA TYR A 94 -3.76 -8.68 1.79
C TYR A 94 -4.99 -8.83 0.89
N ILE A 95 -6.11 -8.16 1.19
CA ILE A 95 -7.32 -8.18 0.36
C ILE A 95 -7.03 -7.66 -1.05
N LEU A 96 -6.46 -6.45 -1.15
CA LEU A 96 -6.19 -5.82 -2.45
C LEU A 96 -5.10 -6.55 -3.24
N ARG A 97 -4.09 -7.10 -2.56
CA ARG A 97 -3.02 -7.85 -3.23
C ARG A 97 -3.52 -9.21 -3.72
N ALA A 98 -4.36 -9.90 -2.92
CA ALA A 98 -5.03 -11.12 -3.36
C ALA A 98 -5.90 -10.87 -4.59
N TYR A 99 -6.69 -9.79 -4.59
CA TYR A 99 -7.49 -9.41 -5.76
C TYR A 99 -6.59 -9.17 -6.97
N SER A 100 -5.53 -8.37 -6.81
CA SER A 100 -4.57 -8.09 -7.88
C SER A 100 -3.97 -9.39 -8.44
N PHE A 101 -3.58 -10.35 -7.59
CA PHE A 101 -3.12 -11.67 -8.02
C PHE A 101 -4.18 -12.45 -8.81
N ILE A 102 -5.46 -12.40 -8.43
CA ILE A 102 -6.55 -13.02 -9.21
C ILE A 102 -6.62 -12.43 -10.62
N LYS A 103 -6.56 -11.09 -10.73
CA LYS A 103 -6.59 -10.39 -12.04
C LYS A 103 -5.38 -10.75 -12.90
N LEU A 104 -4.23 -10.97 -12.27
CA LEU A 104 -2.99 -11.43 -12.90
C LEU A 104 -2.92 -12.94 -13.15
N ARG A 105 -3.99 -13.69 -12.88
CA ARG A 105 -4.05 -15.17 -12.99
C ARG A 105 -3.03 -15.91 -12.10
N LYS A 106 -2.55 -15.27 -11.04
CA LYS A 106 -1.64 -15.83 -10.01
C LYS A 106 -2.43 -16.42 -8.84
N ILE A 107 -3.19 -17.48 -9.13
CA ILE A 107 -4.23 -17.99 -8.22
C ILE A 107 -3.64 -18.55 -6.91
N ASN A 108 -2.46 -19.19 -6.97
CA ASN A 108 -1.82 -19.75 -5.78
C ASN A 108 -1.40 -18.64 -4.80
N GLU A 109 -0.85 -17.55 -5.32
CA GLU A 109 -0.46 -16.37 -4.55
C GLU A 109 -1.69 -15.67 -3.95
N ALA A 110 -2.79 -15.57 -4.71
CA ALA A 110 -4.05 -15.05 -4.20
C ALA A 110 -4.58 -15.89 -3.03
N ILE A 111 -4.60 -17.22 -3.17
CA ILE A 111 -5.02 -18.13 -2.09
C ILE A 111 -4.12 -17.98 -0.88
N ALA A 112 -2.80 -17.85 -1.08
CA ALA A 112 -1.85 -17.65 0.01
C ALA A 112 -2.20 -16.38 0.81
N ASP A 113 -2.47 -15.25 0.14
CA ASP A 113 -2.89 -14.01 0.80
C ASP A 113 -4.25 -14.15 1.48
N ILE A 114 -5.22 -14.80 0.85
CA ILE A 114 -6.55 -15.05 1.43
C ILE A 114 -6.47 -15.83 2.74
N THR A 115 -5.50 -16.75 2.88
CA THR A 115 -5.30 -17.50 4.12
C THR A 115 -4.78 -16.63 5.28
N LYS A 116 -4.19 -15.47 4.97
CA LYS A 116 -3.70 -14.50 5.96
C LYS A 116 -4.81 -13.58 6.45
N ILE A 117 -5.87 -13.40 5.68
CA ILE A 117 -7.03 -12.60 6.08
C ILE A 117 -7.77 -13.34 7.20
N GLY A 118 -7.93 -12.66 8.34
CA GLY A 118 -8.64 -13.15 9.52
C GLY A 118 -10.07 -13.62 9.22
N LYS A 119 -10.68 -14.30 10.20
CA LYS A 119 -12.09 -14.73 10.09
C LYS A 119 -13.07 -13.58 10.26
N ASP A 120 -12.63 -12.50 10.89
CA ASP A 120 -13.40 -11.27 10.93
C ASP A 120 -13.46 -10.71 9.52
N LYS A 121 -14.61 -10.12 9.17
CA LYS A 121 -14.88 -9.56 7.86
C LYS A 121 -14.01 -8.31 7.66
N SER A 122 -12.69 -8.48 7.53
CA SER A 122 -11.82 -7.44 7.02
C SER A 122 -12.39 -7.09 5.65
N ILE A 123 -12.94 -5.89 5.58
CA ILE A 123 -13.67 -5.36 4.44
C ILE A 123 -12.89 -4.16 3.98
N THR A 124 -12.67 -4.09 2.67
CA THR A 124 -12.17 -2.89 2.02
C THR A 124 -13.25 -2.40 1.05
N TRP A 125 -13.64 -1.14 1.20
CA TRP A 125 -14.54 -0.46 0.27
C TRP A 125 -13.72 0.32 -0.74
N ILE A 126 -13.74 -0.14 -1.99
CA ILE A 126 -12.95 0.47 -3.06
C ILE A 126 -13.84 1.16 -4.08
N SER A 127 -13.44 2.35 -4.50
CA SER A 127 -14.14 3.10 -5.54
C SER A 127 -14.20 2.29 -6.85
N GLY A 128 -15.40 2.14 -7.41
CA GLY A 128 -15.60 1.36 -8.64
C GLY A 128 -15.65 -0.17 -8.48
N TYR A 129 -15.30 -0.70 -7.31
CA TYR A 129 -15.35 -2.15 -7.02
C TYR A 129 -16.35 -2.51 -5.91
N GLY A 130 -16.70 -1.56 -5.04
CA GLY A 130 -17.59 -1.79 -3.91
C GLY A 130 -16.92 -2.52 -2.76
N GLU A 131 -17.69 -3.32 -2.03
CA GLU A 131 -17.18 -4.15 -0.93
C GLU A 131 -16.31 -5.29 -1.46
N ILE A 132 -15.06 -5.37 -0.98
CA ILE A 132 -14.17 -6.50 -1.22
C ILE A 132 -13.84 -7.12 0.14
N ASN A 133 -14.12 -8.42 0.26
CA ASN A 133 -13.82 -9.23 1.43
C ASN A 133 -13.34 -10.63 0.99
N LYS A 134 -12.94 -11.43 1.97
CA LYS A 134 -12.43 -12.79 1.76
C LYS A 134 -13.39 -13.69 0.98
N GLU A 135 -14.68 -13.66 1.32
CA GLU A 135 -15.71 -14.48 0.68
C GLU A 135 -15.86 -14.10 -0.80
N ALA A 136 -15.92 -12.81 -1.10
CA ALA A 136 -15.99 -12.30 -2.46
C ALA A 136 -14.80 -12.76 -3.31
N LEU A 137 -13.58 -12.73 -2.76
CA LEU A 137 -12.39 -13.21 -3.46
C LEU A 137 -12.45 -14.72 -3.77
N LEU A 138 -12.91 -15.53 -2.81
CA LEU A 138 -13.09 -16.97 -3.00
C LEU A 138 -14.17 -17.28 -4.04
N GLU A 139 -15.27 -16.52 -4.06
CA GLU A 139 -16.30 -16.65 -5.10
C GLU A 139 -15.78 -16.32 -6.49
N ILE A 140 -14.92 -15.31 -6.63
CA ILE A 140 -14.29 -14.99 -7.92
C ILE A 140 -13.44 -16.18 -8.38
N ILE A 141 -12.59 -16.72 -7.50
CA ILE A 141 -11.72 -17.86 -7.83
C ILE A 141 -12.52 -19.08 -8.25
N ASN A 142 -13.60 -19.41 -7.55
CA ASN A 142 -14.44 -20.58 -7.86
C ASN A 142 -15.18 -20.51 -9.21
N LYS A 143 -15.21 -19.33 -9.84
CA LYS A 143 -15.84 -19.10 -11.15
C LYS A 143 -14.84 -19.06 -12.31
N LEU A 144 -13.54 -19.14 -12.03
CA LEU A 144 -12.47 -19.17 -13.04
C LEU A 144 -12.27 -20.57 -13.62
#